data_AF-A0A4V6R0Y8-F1
#
_entry.id   AF-A0A4V6R0Y8-F1
#
_cell.length_a   1.000
_cell.length_b   1.000
_cell.length_c   1.000
_cell.angle_alpha   90.00
_cell.angle_beta   90.00
_cell.angle_gamma   90.00
#
_symmetry.space_group_name_H-M   'P 1'
#
loop_
_entity.id
_entity.type
_entity.pdbx_description
1 polymer ?
#
loop_
_entity_poly.entity_id
_entity_poly.type
_entity_poly.pdbx_seq_one_letter_code
_entity_poly.pdbx_strand_id
1 'polypeptide(L)'
;MPRRLIFVTVAAAAALAAHAAMQHSDSLPAINLQNLIGPKPQPITGVASVIDGDTIEVHGQRIRFNGIDAPESRQYCDDAKGFEYPCGRRSAEALDTFLAESRPVQCTFVKWDRYHRFVGECRRADGASVAGWMVEHGQALDWPRYSHGAYATQQAEAEAAKVGLWVGKFQAPWDWRASHADGAAPSSQPLGVVSRKLIAQSGSYSCEPRRYCSQISSCDEAQWYLHNCSWGRKLDRDGDGVACETLC
;
A
#
# COMPACT_ATOMS: atom_id res chain seq x y z
N MET A 1 -72.16 50.98 -23.21
CA MET A 1 -71.40 51.88 -22.30
C MET A 1 -72.08 51.81 -20.94
N PRO A 2 -71.39 51.70 -19.77
CA PRO A 2 -69.94 51.70 -19.46
C PRO A 2 -69.44 50.30 -19.01
N ARG A 3 -68.16 49.88 -19.05
CA ARG A 3 -66.84 50.45 -18.66
C ARG A 3 -66.54 50.28 -17.15
N ARG A 4 -65.69 49.29 -16.82
CA ARG A 4 -64.36 49.41 -16.14
C ARG A 4 -64.06 48.29 -15.11
N LEU A 5 -62.96 47.58 -15.42
CA LEU A 5 -61.86 47.09 -14.56
C LEU A 5 -62.16 46.49 -13.18
N ILE A 6 -61.56 45.31 -12.90
CA ILE A 6 -60.54 45.14 -11.84
C ILE A 6 -59.85 43.75 -11.97
N PHE A 7 -58.51 43.80 -12.14
CA PHE A 7 -57.44 42.90 -11.66
C PHE A 7 -57.48 41.39 -12.05
N VAL A 8 -56.61 40.92 -12.95
CA VAL A 8 -55.19 40.54 -12.76
C VAL A 8 -55.03 39.19 -12.03
N THR A 9 -54.25 38.32 -12.68
CA THR A 9 -53.57 37.09 -12.20
C THR A 9 -54.41 35.88 -11.79
N VAL A 10 -54.57 34.91 -12.71
CA VAL A 10 -54.08 33.52 -12.52
C VAL A 10 -53.70 32.93 -13.90
N ALA A 11 -52.66 33.48 -14.52
CA ALA A 11 -51.99 32.86 -15.66
C ALA A 11 -50.62 32.36 -15.20
N ALA A 12 -50.59 31.41 -14.28
CA ALA A 12 -49.31 30.82 -13.82
C ALA A 12 -49.46 29.44 -13.16
N ALA A 13 -50.52 28.66 -13.44
CA ALA A 13 -50.67 27.33 -12.84
C ALA A 13 -50.85 26.19 -13.85
N ALA A 14 -50.93 26.47 -15.15
CA ALA A 14 -51.09 25.43 -16.19
C ALA A 14 -49.82 25.16 -17.03
N ALA A 15 -48.76 25.98 -16.90
CA ALA A 15 -47.49 25.78 -17.63
C ALA A 15 -46.42 25.01 -16.84
N LEU A 16 -46.67 24.67 -15.57
CA LEU A 16 -45.68 24.02 -14.69
C LEU A 16 -45.88 22.52 -14.48
N ALA A 17 -46.93 21.92 -15.04
CA ALA A 17 -47.22 20.48 -14.87
C ALA A 17 -46.77 19.58 -16.04
N ALA A 18 -46.09 20.12 -17.06
CA ALA A 18 -45.64 19.35 -18.24
C ALA A 18 -44.11 19.16 -18.34
N HIS A 19 -43.31 19.80 -17.47
CA HIS A 19 -41.85 19.68 -17.49
C HIS A 19 -41.28 18.69 -16.46
N ALA A 20 -42.11 18.08 -15.62
CA ALA A 20 -41.66 17.18 -14.55
C ALA A 20 -41.61 15.68 -14.94
N ALA A 21 -41.91 15.33 -16.21
CA ALA A 21 -41.98 13.93 -16.64
C ALA A 21 -40.86 13.49 -17.61
N MET A 22 -39.88 14.34 -17.92
CA MET A 22 -38.77 13.98 -18.84
C MET A 22 -37.35 14.14 -18.26
N GLN A 23 -37.19 14.36 -16.95
CA GLN A 23 -35.86 14.61 -16.35
C GLN A 23 -35.27 13.46 -15.50
N HIS A 24 -35.89 12.28 -15.47
CA HIS A 24 -35.37 11.15 -14.66
C HIS A 24 -35.22 9.81 -15.41
N SER A 25 -34.89 9.85 -16.70
CA SER A 25 -34.52 8.62 -17.44
C SER A 25 -33.01 8.34 -17.49
N ASP A 26 -32.15 9.28 -17.10
CA ASP A 26 -30.70 9.14 -17.26
C ASP A 26 -29.99 8.93 -15.93
N SER A 27 -30.27 7.83 -15.23
CA SER A 27 -29.42 7.35 -14.14
C SER A 27 -29.58 5.85 -13.92
N LEU A 28 -29.51 5.07 -14.99
CA LEU A 28 -29.00 3.71 -14.84
C LEU A 28 -27.49 3.83 -14.66
N PRO A 29 -26.87 3.26 -13.61
CA PRO A 29 -25.43 3.19 -13.55
C PRO A 29 -25.00 2.40 -14.77
N ALA A 30 -24.31 3.05 -15.70
CA ALA A 30 -23.62 2.35 -16.76
C ALA A 30 -22.59 1.45 -16.05
N ILE A 31 -22.95 0.18 -15.86
CA ILE A 31 -21.99 -0.85 -15.48
C ILE A 31 -21.00 -0.83 -16.63
N ASN A 32 -19.85 -0.19 -16.41
CA ASN A 32 -18.83 -0.12 -17.42
C ASN A 32 -18.22 -1.53 -17.55
N LEU A 33 -18.81 -2.32 -18.45
CA LEU A 33 -18.41 -3.70 -18.74
C LEU A 33 -16.95 -3.81 -19.18
N GLN A 34 -16.30 -2.70 -19.55
CA GLN A 34 -14.89 -2.67 -19.94
C GLN A 34 -13.96 -2.92 -18.74
N ASN A 35 -14.39 -2.61 -17.51
CA ASN A 35 -13.62 -2.94 -16.30
C ASN A 35 -13.78 -4.40 -15.86
N LEU A 36 -14.75 -5.13 -16.40
CA LEU A 36 -14.99 -6.54 -16.04
C LEU A 36 -14.22 -7.52 -16.95
N ILE A 37 -13.68 -7.04 -18.07
CA ILE A 37 -13.01 -7.87 -19.11
C ILE A 37 -11.65 -7.25 -19.50
N GLY A 38 -11.02 -6.52 -18.57
CA GLY A 38 -9.62 -6.13 -18.75
C GLY A 38 -8.72 -7.37 -18.72
N PRO A 39 -7.73 -7.51 -19.63
CA PRO A 39 -6.79 -8.62 -19.55
C PRO A 39 -6.09 -8.61 -18.18
N LYS A 40 -6.04 -9.77 -17.52
CA LYS A 40 -5.21 -9.91 -16.31
C LYS A 40 -3.77 -9.48 -16.65
N PRO A 41 -3.10 -8.74 -15.77
CA PRO A 41 -1.68 -8.43 -15.93
C PRO A 41 -0.89 -9.69 -16.26
N GLN A 42 0.03 -9.56 -17.22
CA GLN A 42 0.93 -10.65 -17.58
C GLN A 42 1.84 -11.02 -16.39
N PRO A 43 2.30 -12.27 -16.29
CA PRO A 43 3.26 -12.65 -15.26
C PRO A 43 4.52 -11.79 -15.32
N ILE A 44 4.97 -11.34 -14.16
CA ILE A 44 6.21 -10.57 -14.02
C ILE A 44 7.34 -11.55 -13.79
N THR A 45 8.37 -11.51 -14.62
CA THR A 45 9.53 -12.40 -14.50
C THR A 45 10.80 -11.57 -14.42
N GLY A 46 11.69 -11.87 -13.47
CA GLY A 46 12.96 -11.17 -13.34
C GLY A 46 13.75 -11.57 -12.10
N VAL A 47 14.88 -10.91 -11.89
CA VAL A 47 15.62 -11.00 -10.62
C VAL A 47 14.90 -10.13 -9.60
N ALA A 48 14.61 -10.70 -8.43
CA ALA A 48 13.92 -10.00 -7.35
C ALA A 48 14.92 -9.34 -6.40
N SER A 49 14.55 -8.16 -5.92
CA SER A 49 15.10 -7.54 -4.71
C SER A 49 14.12 -7.80 -3.56
N VAL A 50 14.60 -8.29 -2.41
CA VAL A 50 13.74 -8.50 -1.24
C VAL A 50 13.52 -7.20 -0.48
N ILE A 51 12.27 -6.88 -0.16
CA ILE A 51 11.89 -5.70 0.64
C ILE A 51 11.67 -6.11 2.11
N ASP A 52 10.90 -7.17 2.32
CA ASP A 52 10.62 -7.79 3.61
C ASP A 52 10.24 -9.28 3.40
N GLY A 53 9.78 -9.96 4.45
CA GLY A 53 9.50 -11.40 4.41
C GLY A 53 8.31 -11.83 3.55
N ASP A 54 7.47 -10.91 3.05
CA ASP A 54 6.35 -11.25 2.16
C ASP A 54 6.24 -10.36 0.92
N THR A 55 7.20 -9.45 0.71
CA THR A 55 7.22 -8.50 -0.38
C THR A 55 8.57 -8.46 -1.08
N ILE A 56 8.53 -8.59 -2.41
CA ILE A 56 9.69 -8.43 -3.30
C ILE A 56 9.45 -7.32 -4.31
N GLU A 57 10.51 -6.87 -4.97
CA GLU A 57 10.45 -5.95 -6.10
C GLU A 57 11.12 -6.59 -7.33
N VAL A 58 10.42 -6.55 -8.47
CA VAL A 58 10.94 -6.99 -9.77
C VAL A 58 10.71 -5.87 -10.76
N HIS A 59 11.78 -5.33 -11.35
CA HIS A 59 11.73 -4.24 -12.33
C HIS A 59 10.92 -3.01 -11.86
N GLY A 60 11.03 -2.64 -10.58
CA GLY A 60 10.32 -1.50 -9.98
C GLY A 60 8.87 -1.79 -9.59
N GLN A 61 8.34 -2.99 -9.86
CA GLN A 61 7.03 -3.41 -9.37
C GLN A 61 7.20 -4.16 -8.04
N ARG A 62 6.60 -3.61 -6.98
CA ARG A 62 6.46 -4.31 -5.69
C ARG A 62 5.35 -5.36 -5.76
N ILE A 63 5.67 -6.58 -5.34
CA ILE A 63 4.82 -7.75 -5.39
C ILE A 63 4.74 -8.31 -3.98
N ARG A 64 3.52 -8.31 -3.42
CA ARG A 64 3.23 -8.98 -2.16
C ARG A 64 2.78 -10.41 -2.44
N PHE A 65 3.30 -11.37 -1.69
CA PHE A 65 2.92 -12.75 -1.85
C PHE A 65 1.47 -12.98 -1.42
N ASN A 66 0.79 -13.83 -2.17
CA ASN A 66 -0.57 -14.20 -1.85
C ASN A 66 -0.61 -15.20 -0.69
N GLY A 67 -1.60 -15.05 0.19
CA GLY A 67 -1.95 -16.06 1.19
C GLY A 67 -1.00 -16.21 2.38
N ILE A 68 0.10 -15.48 2.46
CA ILE A 68 1.03 -15.54 3.61
C ILE A 68 1.18 -14.19 4.29
N ASP A 69 1.62 -14.20 5.54
CA ASP A 69 1.97 -13.01 6.32
C ASP A 69 3.29 -13.28 7.03
N ALA A 70 4.33 -12.51 6.70
CA ALA A 70 5.64 -12.63 7.33
C ALA A 70 5.81 -11.61 8.45
N PRO A 71 6.74 -11.82 9.40
CA PRO A 71 7.02 -10.84 10.43
C PRO A 71 7.49 -9.52 9.81
N GLU A 72 6.96 -8.42 10.33
CA GLU A 72 7.32 -7.08 9.85
C GLU A 72 8.81 -6.82 10.08
N SER A 73 9.48 -6.05 9.22
CA SER A 73 10.95 -5.86 9.31
C SER A 73 11.45 -5.31 10.65
N ARG A 74 10.57 -4.66 11.43
CA ARG A 74 10.88 -4.14 12.77
C ARG A 74 10.47 -5.09 13.91
N GLN A 75 9.86 -6.21 13.59
CA GLN A 75 9.38 -7.17 14.57
C GLN A 75 10.53 -8.00 15.13
N TYR A 76 10.50 -8.15 16.45
CA TYR A 76 11.38 -9.01 17.22
C TYR A 76 10.58 -10.18 17.81
N CYS A 77 11.27 -11.30 18.01
CA CYS A 77 10.71 -12.56 18.51
C CYS A 77 11.70 -13.18 19.50
N ASP A 78 11.25 -14.12 20.32
CA ASP A 78 12.08 -14.82 21.29
C ASP A 78 12.48 -16.20 20.75
N ASP A 79 13.74 -16.59 20.94
CA ASP A 79 14.19 -17.95 20.67
C ASP A 79 13.74 -18.94 21.77
N ALA A 80 14.14 -20.22 21.64
CA ALA A 80 13.81 -21.26 22.61
C ALA A 80 14.29 -20.95 24.05
N LYS A 81 15.31 -20.09 24.21
CA LYS A 81 15.90 -19.69 25.48
C LYS A 81 15.33 -18.36 25.99
N GLY A 82 14.44 -17.72 25.25
CA GLY A 82 13.87 -16.42 25.57
C GLY A 82 14.77 -15.24 25.19
N PHE A 83 15.76 -15.44 24.31
CA PHE A 83 16.55 -14.33 23.78
C PHE A 83 15.86 -13.70 22.57
N GLU A 84 15.74 -12.38 22.62
CA GLU A 84 15.13 -11.60 21.56
C GLU A 84 16.03 -11.58 20.31
N TYR A 85 15.42 -11.74 19.13
CA TYR A 85 16.09 -11.65 17.83
C TYR A 85 15.19 -10.99 16.78
N PRO A 86 15.79 -10.35 15.74
CA PRO A 86 15.03 -9.59 14.73
C PRO A 86 14.40 -10.52 13.69
N CYS A 87 13.31 -11.18 14.04
CA CYS A 87 12.68 -12.20 13.21
C CYS A 87 12.21 -11.68 11.84
N GLY A 88 11.75 -10.43 11.72
CA GLY A 88 11.38 -9.87 10.40
C GLY A 88 12.55 -9.74 9.44
N ARG A 89 13.71 -9.26 9.92
CA ARG A 89 14.93 -9.19 9.10
C ARG A 89 15.46 -10.57 8.75
N ARG A 90 15.44 -11.52 9.69
CA ARG A 90 15.84 -12.91 9.42
C ARG A 90 14.95 -13.58 8.39
N SER A 91 13.63 -13.33 8.42
CA SER A 91 12.70 -13.81 7.41
C SER A 91 13.02 -13.26 6.01
N ALA A 92 13.34 -11.97 5.90
CA ALA A 92 13.73 -11.36 4.65
C ALA A 92 15.06 -11.92 4.12
N GLU A 93 16.06 -12.12 5.00
CA GLU A 93 17.35 -12.73 4.64
C GLU A 93 17.20 -14.19 4.16
N ALA A 94 16.31 -14.96 4.79
CA ALA A 94 15.99 -16.32 4.37
C ALA A 94 15.34 -16.35 2.97
N LEU A 95 14.41 -15.43 2.71
CA LEU A 95 13.79 -15.26 1.40
C LEU A 95 14.82 -14.89 0.32
N ASP A 96 15.74 -13.96 0.62
CA ASP A 96 16.80 -13.56 -0.32
C ASP A 96 17.70 -14.75 -0.68
N THR A 97 18.12 -15.51 0.33
CA THR A 97 18.93 -16.72 0.14
C THR A 97 18.21 -17.74 -0.73
N PHE A 98 16.93 -18.01 -0.44
CA PHE A 98 16.11 -18.94 -1.23
C PHE A 98 15.95 -18.50 -2.69
N LEU A 99 15.72 -17.21 -2.94
CA LEU A 99 15.59 -16.68 -4.30
C LEU A 99 16.94 -16.64 -5.05
N ALA A 100 18.06 -16.58 -4.33
CA ALA A 100 19.39 -16.60 -4.93
C ALA A 100 19.78 -17.98 -5.52
N GLU A 101 19.24 -19.06 -4.96
CA GLU A 101 19.54 -20.43 -5.41
C GLU A 101 19.02 -20.74 -6.83
N SER A 102 17.92 -20.09 -7.27
CA SER A 102 17.33 -20.35 -8.58
C SER A 102 16.58 -19.12 -9.12
N ARG A 103 17.06 -18.60 -10.25
CA ARG A 103 16.59 -17.34 -10.89
C ARG A 103 16.21 -17.57 -12.36
N PRO A 104 15.30 -16.78 -12.94
CA PRO A 104 14.52 -15.69 -12.34
C PRO A 104 13.33 -16.19 -11.52
N VAL A 105 12.74 -15.30 -10.71
CA VAL A 105 11.40 -15.54 -10.14
C VAL A 105 10.35 -15.15 -11.17
N GLN A 106 9.27 -15.91 -11.26
CA GLN A 106 8.07 -15.58 -12.02
C GLN A 106 6.88 -15.43 -11.08
N CYS A 107 6.21 -14.29 -11.15
CA CYS A 107 5.07 -13.94 -10.33
C CYS A 107 3.82 -13.74 -11.18
N THR A 108 2.81 -14.57 -10.96
CA THR A 108 1.52 -14.49 -11.63
C THR A 108 0.56 -13.61 -10.83
N PHE A 109 -0.11 -12.67 -11.50
CA PHE A 109 -1.07 -11.77 -10.86
C PHE A 109 -2.28 -12.51 -10.29
N VAL A 110 -2.61 -12.23 -9.03
CA VAL A 110 -3.83 -12.70 -8.36
C VAL A 110 -4.84 -11.56 -8.30
N LYS A 111 -4.48 -10.44 -7.68
CA LYS A 111 -5.35 -9.28 -7.47
C LYS A 111 -4.57 -8.03 -7.12
N TRP A 112 -5.24 -6.89 -7.23
CA TRP A 112 -4.83 -5.69 -6.51
C TRP A 112 -5.51 -5.71 -5.14
N ASP A 113 -4.76 -5.46 -4.07
CA ASP A 113 -5.38 -5.29 -2.76
C ASP A 113 -5.95 -3.86 -2.58
N ARG A 114 -6.61 -3.62 -1.44
CA ARG A 114 -7.21 -2.32 -1.12
C ARG A 114 -6.24 -1.14 -1.11
N TYR A 115 -4.93 -1.42 -1.02
CA TYR A 115 -3.85 -0.45 -1.03
C TYR A 115 -3.22 -0.32 -2.41
N HIS A 116 -3.83 -0.92 -3.44
CA HIS A 116 -3.33 -0.96 -4.82
C HIS A 116 -1.96 -1.64 -4.94
N ARG A 117 -1.64 -2.59 -4.05
CA ARG A 117 -0.43 -3.42 -4.19
C ARG A 117 -0.72 -4.61 -5.09
N PHE A 118 0.26 -4.97 -5.93
CA PHE A 118 0.21 -6.17 -6.74
C PHE A 118 0.33 -7.37 -5.80
N VAL A 119 -0.69 -8.23 -5.77
CA VAL A 119 -0.65 -9.51 -5.06
C VAL A 119 -0.44 -10.62 -6.07
N GLY A 120 0.58 -11.45 -5.84
CA GLY A 120 0.99 -12.47 -6.81
C GLY A 120 1.36 -13.81 -6.20
N GLU A 121 1.23 -14.84 -7.03
CA GLU A 121 1.80 -16.18 -6.78
C GLU A 121 3.16 -16.25 -7.45
N CYS A 122 4.22 -16.39 -6.66
CA CYS A 122 5.59 -16.39 -7.16
C CYS A 122 6.22 -17.79 -7.10
N ARG A 123 6.96 -18.14 -8.15
CA ARG A 123 7.74 -19.37 -8.26
C ARG A 123 9.15 -19.06 -8.74
N ARG A 124 10.14 -19.78 -8.21
CA ARG A 124 11.51 -19.79 -8.76
C ARG A 124 11.53 -20.48 -10.13
N ALA A 125 12.64 -20.34 -10.85
CA ALA A 125 12.83 -20.95 -12.16
C ALA A 125 12.78 -22.49 -12.15
N ASP A 126 13.11 -23.11 -11.02
CA ASP A 126 12.98 -24.56 -10.80
C ASP A 126 11.56 -25.02 -10.42
N GLY A 127 10.60 -24.09 -10.36
CA GLY A 127 9.19 -24.36 -10.07
C GLY A 127 8.83 -24.30 -8.58
N ALA A 128 9.80 -24.13 -7.68
CA ALA A 128 9.55 -24.02 -6.24
C ALA A 128 8.64 -22.83 -5.91
N SER A 129 7.60 -23.05 -5.10
CA SER A 129 6.69 -22.00 -4.65
C SER A 129 7.37 -21.14 -3.58
N VAL A 130 7.38 -19.82 -3.77
CA VAL A 130 7.97 -18.90 -2.79
C VAL A 130 7.15 -18.88 -1.50
N ALA A 131 5.84 -18.65 -1.59
CA ALA A 131 4.96 -18.62 -0.42
C ALA A 131 4.93 -19.96 0.32
N GLY A 132 4.88 -21.08 -0.42
CA GLY A 132 4.94 -22.42 0.16
C GLY A 132 6.24 -22.65 0.93
N TRP A 133 7.39 -22.33 0.33
CA TRP A 133 8.69 -22.47 0.99
C TRP A 133 8.81 -21.59 2.24
N MET A 134 8.33 -20.34 2.18
CA MET A 134 8.35 -19.42 3.31
C MET A 134 7.59 -19.98 4.51
N VAL A 135 6.42 -20.59 4.29
CA VAL A 135 5.63 -21.20 5.38
C VAL A 135 6.28 -22.49 5.88
N GLU A 136 6.71 -23.37 4.98
CA GLU A 136 7.35 -24.64 5.31
C GLU A 136 8.64 -24.48 6.13
N HIS A 137 9.39 -23.39 5.90
CA HIS A 137 10.62 -23.08 6.62
C HIS A 137 10.38 -22.14 7.82
N GLY A 138 9.12 -21.92 8.19
CA GLY A 138 8.71 -21.11 9.33
C GLY A 138 9.09 -19.63 9.21
N GLN A 139 9.28 -19.10 8.00
CA GLN A 139 9.61 -17.70 7.75
C GLN A 139 8.35 -16.81 7.63
N ALA A 140 7.21 -17.40 7.28
CA ALA A 140 5.91 -16.74 7.24
C ALA A 140 4.80 -17.64 7.78
N LEU A 141 3.66 -17.04 8.11
CA LEU A 141 2.46 -17.76 8.52
C LEU A 141 1.49 -17.89 7.35
N ASP A 142 0.75 -19.00 7.32
CA ASP A 142 -0.43 -19.16 6.50
C ASP A 142 -1.49 -18.16 6.96
N TRP A 143 -1.86 -17.19 6.12
CA TRP A 143 -2.78 -16.13 6.51
C TRP A 143 -4.23 -16.52 6.18
N PRO A 144 -5.03 -17.00 7.16
CA PRO A 144 -6.28 -17.69 6.86
C PRO A 144 -7.31 -16.81 6.16
N ARG A 145 -7.21 -15.48 6.36
CA ARG A 145 -8.05 -14.47 5.72
C ARG A 145 -7.92 -14.46 4.19
N TYR A 146 -6.75 -14.80 3.66
CA TYR A 146 -6.48 -14.71 2.21
C TYR A 146 -6.13 -16.06 1.57
N SER A 147 -5.50 -16.98 2.31
CA SER A 147 -5.16 -18.30 1.78
C SER A 147 -6.28 -19.32 1.90
N HIS A 148 -7.22 -19.12 2.83
CA HIS A 148 -8.21 -20.12 3.21
C HIS A 148 -7.61 -21.49 3.60
N GLY A 149 -6.42 -21.49 4.21
CA GLY A 149 -5.76 -22.71 4.66
C GLY A 149 -4.86 -23.37 3.61
N ALA A 150 -4.57 -22.69 2.50
CA ALA A 150 -3.77 -23.26 1.40
C ALA A 150 -2.37 -23.73 1.84
N TYR A 151 -1.81 -23.15 2.91
CA TYR A 151 -0.49 -23.50 3.44
C TYR A 151 -0.55 -24.13 4.84
N ALA A 152 -1.71 -24.57 5.30
CA ALA A 152 -1.91 -25.07 6.66
C ALA A 152 -1.07 -26.34 6.96
N THR A 153 -0.86 -27.19 5.96
CA THR A 153 -0.04 -28.41 6.12
C THR A 153 1.43 -28.05 6.31
N GLN A 154 1.97 -27.17 5.46
CA GLN A 154 3.34 -26.67 5.56
C GLN A 154 3.59 -25.95 6.90
N GLN A 155 2.60 -25.19 7.36
CA GLN A 155 2.70 -24.51 8.65
C GLN A 155 2.76 -25.51 9.82
N ALA A 156 1.92 -26.55 9.79
CA ALA A 156 1.92 -27.59 10.82
C ALA A 156 3.24 -28.35 10.85
N GLU A 157 3.83 -28.62 9.68
CA GLU A 157 5.16 -29.23 9.56
C GLU A 157 6.25 -28.32 10.15
N ALA A 158 6.23 -27.02 9.83
CA ALA A 158 7.17 -26.05 10.39
C ALA A 158 7.05 -25.91 11.91
N GLU A 159 5.82 -25.91 12.43
CA GLU A 159 5.53 -25.85 13.87
C GLU A 159 6.01 -27.10 14.61
N ALA A 160 5.79 -28.28 14.03
CA ALA A 160 6.25 -29.55 14.57
C ALA A 160 7.78 -29.66 14.56
N ALA A 161 8.42 -29.17 13.48
CA ALA A 161 9.87 -29.17 13.33
C ALA A 161 10.58 -28.08 14.16
N LYS A 162 9.84 -27.11 14.72
CA LYS A 162 10.37 -25.97 15.47
C LYS A 162 11.40 -25.17 14.67
N VAL A 163 11.07 -24.86 13.42
CA VAL A 163 11.92 -24.09 12.50
C VAL A 163 11.43 -22.66 12.31
N GLY A 164 12.34 -21.76 11.92
CA GLY A 164 12.02 -20.35 11.69
C GLY A 164 11.46 -19.69 12.94
N LEU A 165 10.27 -19.08 12.84
CA LEU A 165 9.55 -18.45 13.94
C LEU A 165 9.17 -19.44 15.04
N TRP A 166 8.94 -20.70 14.68
CA TRP A 166 8.49 -21.75 15.59
C TRP A 166 9.58 -22.27 16.53
N VAL A 167 10.82 -21.76 16.44
CA VAL A 167 11.91 -22.06 17.39
C VAL A 167 11.61 -21.56 18.81
N GLY A 168 10.74 -20.55 18.95
CA GLY A 168 10.45 -19.93 20.22
C GLY A 168 9.10 -19.23 20.23
N LYS A 169 9.01 -18.09 20.93
CA LYS A 169 7.77 -17.35 21.08
C LYS A 169 7.75 -16.16 20.15
N PHE A 170 6.61 -15.90 19.55
CA PHE A 170 6.41 -14.75 18.69
C PHE A 170 4.95 -14.32 18.73
N GLN A 171 4.72 -13.06 18.38
CA GLN A 171 3.39 -12.55 18.08
C GLN A 171 3.13 -12.75 16.58
N ALA A 172 1.94 -13.21 16.19
CA ALA A 172 1.63 -13.33 14.76
C ALA A 172 1.71 -11.94 14.08
N PRO A 173 2.18 -11.83 12.82
CA PRO A 173 2.49 -10.52 12.23
C PRO A 173 1.26 -9.61 12.09
N TRP A 174 0.08 -10.18 11.82
CA TRP A 174 -1.19 -9.43 11.84
C TRP A 174 -1.55 -8.87 13.22
N ASP A 175 -1.26 -9.61 14.30
CA ASP A 175 -1.50 -9.15 15.67
C ASP A 175 -0.47 -8.08 16.06
N TRP A 176 0.79 -8.26 15.63
CA TRP A 176 1.85 -7.28 15.83
C TRP A 176 1.50 -5.94 15.17
N ARG A 177 1.03 -5.96 13.92
CA ARG A 177 0.55 -4.75 13.26
C ARG A 177 -0.62 -4.10 13.99
N ALA A 178 -1.55 -4.88 14.51
CA ALA A 178 -2.69 -4.35 15.25
C ALA A 178 -2.27 -3.67 16.55
N SER A 179 -1.26 -4.19 17.26
CA SER A 179 -0.75 -3.59 18.50
C SER A 179 0.27 -2.47 18.28
N HIS A 180 0.85 -2.34 17.09
CA HIS A 180 1.85 -1.32 16.74
C HIS A 180 1.32 -0.30 15.72
N ALA A 181 0.00 -0.18 15.59
CA ALA A 181 -0.66 0.71 14.64
C ALA A 181 -0.39 2.21 14.89
N ASP A 182 0.06 2.59 16.09
CA ASP A 182 0.32 3.98 16.48
C ASP A 182 1.63 4.57 15.89
N GLY A 183 2.34 3.83 15.03
CA GLY A 183 3.52 4.32 14.31
C GLY A 183 3.72 3.78 12.89
N ALA A 184 2.74 3.05 12.33
CA ALA A 184 2.92 2.36 11.06
C ALA A 184 1.61 2.21 10.27
N ALA A 185 1.18 3.28 9.63
CA ALA A 185 0.47 3.17 8.36
C ALA A 185 1.00 4.25 7.40
N PRO A 186 1.35 3.92 6.14
CA PRO A 186 1.14 4.87 5.06
C PRO A 186 -0.37 5.11 5.02
N SER A 187 -0.77 6.36 5.25
CA SER A 187 -2.18 6.76 5.23
C SER A 187 -2.76 6.50 3.83
N SER A 188 -3.60 5.47 3.77
CA SER A 188 -4.65 5.37 2.76
C SER A 188 -5.95 5.65 3.48
N GLN A 189 -6.18 6.93 3.75
CA GLN A 189 -7.52 7.41 4.10
C GLN A 189 -8.08 8.17 2.89
N PRO A 190 -9.34 7.90 2.50
CA PRO A 190 -9.97 8.56 1.37
C PRO A 190 -10.33 10.01 1.71
N LEU A 191 -10.30 10.85 0.68
CA LEU A 191 -10.81 12.22 0.68
C LEU A 191 -12.21 12.29 1.32
N GLY A 192 -12.32 12.98 2.46
CA GLY A 192 -13.56 13.08 3.23
C GLY A 192 -13.60 14.25 4.21
N VAL A 193 -13.53 15.48 3.67
CA VAL A 193 -14.08 16.74 4.18
C VAL A 193 -13.90 17.04 5.68
N VAL A 194 -12.82 17.75 6.05
CA VAL A 194 -12.92 18.92 6.93
C VAL A 194 -11.94 20.01 6.47
N SER A 195 -12.50 21.20 6.23
CA SER A 195 -11.89 22.50 5.96
C SER A 195 -10.99 22.65 4.72
N ARG A 196 -11.63 23.15 3.64
CA ARG A 196 -11.07 23.76 2.41
C ARG A 196 -9.92 24.78 2.62
N LYS A 197 -9.61 25.17 3.86
CA LYS A 197 -8.62 26.20 4.17
C LYS A 197 -7.22 25.67 4.47
N LEU A 198 -7.03 24.36 4.70
CA LEU A 198 -5.72 23.79 5.09
C LEU A 198 -5.02 22.94 4.00
N ILE A 199 -5.61 22.80 2.81
CA ILE A 199 -5.05 22.00 1.69
C ILE A 199 -4.22 22.87 0.70
N ALA A 200 -3.83 24.08 1.09
CA ALA A 200 -3.09 24.96 0.20
C ALA A 200 -1.55 24.87 0.31
N GLN A 201 -1.00 24.05 1.22
CA GLN A 201 0.45 24.12 1.52
C GLN A 201 1.23 22.81 1.40
N SER A 202 0.61 21.64 1.41
CA SER A 202 1.33 20.35 1.49
C SER A 202 1.26 19.48 0.23
N GLY A 203 1.01 20.09 -0.94
CA GLY A 203 0.54 19.35 -2.12
C GLY A 203 1.22 19.62 -3.46
N SER A 204 2.49 20.03 -3.55
CA SER A 204 3.20 20.03 -4.85
C SER A 204 4.73 20.22 -4.81
N TYR A 205 5.44 19.80 -3.76
CA TYR A 205 6.90 19.91 -3.82
C TYR A 205 7.44 18.96 -4.88
N SER A 206 8.21 19.49 -5.82
CA SER A 206 8.87 18.76 -6.89
C SER A 206 10.34 19.13 -6.84
N CYS A 207 11.23 18.26 -7.29
CA CYS A 207 12.68 18.54 -7.31
C CYS A 207 13.10 19.58 -8.37
N GLU A 208 12.20 20.51 -8.73
CA GLU A 208 12.50 21.69 -9.51
C GLU A 208 13.67 22.48 -8.89
N PRO A 209 14.50 23.15 -9.69
CA PRO A 209 15.79 23.65 -9.23
C PRO A 209 15.67 24.92 -8.37
N ARG A 210 15.26 24.76 -7.11
CA ARG A 210 15.35 25.77 -6.03
C ARG A 210 16.47 25.38 -5.07
N ARG A 211 17.71 25.61 -5.51
CA ARG A 211 18.93 25.07 -4.88
C ARG A 211 19.53 25.92 -3.76
N TYR A 212 18.86 27.02 -3.39
CA TYR A 212 19.30 27.94 -2.36
C TYR A 212 18.18 28.21 -1.35
N CYS A 213 18.49 28.27 -0.06
CA CYS A 213 17.51 28.52 1.01
C CYS A 213 16.71 29.80 0.85
N SER A 214 17.28 30.83 0.19
CA SER A 214 16.56 32.08 -0.11
C SER A 214 15.41 31.93 -1.11
N GLN A 215 15.32 30.78 -1.80
CA GLN A 215 14.28 30.47 -2.78
C GLN A 215 13.17 29.57 -2.22
N ILE A 216 13.31 29.17 -0.94
CA ILE A 216 12.46 28.24 -0.22
C ILE A 216 11.65 29.02 0.81
N SER A 217 10.36 28.69 0.92
CA SER A 217 9.40 29.51 1.65
C SER A 217 9.04 28.98 3.04
N SER A 218 9.47 27.76 3.39
CA SER A 218 9.15 27.14 4.69
C SER A 218 10.16 26.07 5.08
N CYS A 219 10.26 25.79 6.39
CA CYS A 219 11.04 24.67 6.92
C CYS A 219 10.60 23.34 6.30
N ASP A 220 9.29 23.08 6.27
CA ASP A 220 8.74 21.82 5.76
C ASP A 220 9.12 21.56 4.30
N GLU A 221 9.14 22.62 3.47
CA GLU A 221 9.61 22.55 2.08
C GLU A 221 11.12 22.23 2.01
N ALA A 222 11.95 22.87 2.84
CA ALA A 222 13.39 22.63 2.88
C ALA A 222 13.73 21.19 3.32
N GLN A 223 13.05 20.70 4.36
CA GLN A 223 13.18 19.33 4.85
C GLN A 223 12.73 18.31 3.82
N TRP A 224 11.64 18.60 3.10
CA TRP A 224 11.18 17.74 2.04
C TRP A 224 12.24 17.59 0.94
N TYR A 225 12.89 18.69 0.50
CA TYR A 225 13.97 18.62 -0.49
C TYR A 225 15.19 17.84 0.01
N LEU A 226 15.57 17.97 1.29
CA LEU A 226 16.68 17.24 1.91
C LEU A 226 16.53 15.71 1.75
N HIS A 227 15.31 15.20 1.95
CA HIS A 227 15.02 13.78 1.94
C HIS A 227 14.65 13.21 0.56
N ASN A 228 14.12 14.03 -0.34
CA ASN A 228 13.52 13.55 -1.59
C ASN A 228 14.28 13.95 -2.86
N CYS A 229 15.22 14.89 -2.79
CA CYS A 229 15.95 15.38 -3.96
C CYS A 229 17.46 15.09 -3.86
N SER A 230 18.05 14.65 -4.97
CA SER A 230 19.50 14.32 -5.05
C SER A 230 20.44 15.48 -4.73
N TRP A 231 19.95 16.72 -4.83
CA TRP A 231 20.68 17.94 -4.50
C TRP A 231 20.35 18.50 -3.10
N GLY A 232 19.39 17.92 -2.39
CA GLY A 232 18.86 18.41 -1.11
C GLY A 232 19.90 18.50 0.01
N ARG A 233 20.92 17.61 0.00
CA ARG A 233 22.06 17.64 0.93
C ARG A 233 22.86 18.95 0.90
N LYS A 234 22.70 19.80 -0.13
CA LYS A 234 23.34 21.12 -0.21
C LYS A 234 22.61 22.20 0.59
N LEU A 235 21.39 21.94 1.03
CA LEU A 235 20.58 22.84 1.86
C LEU A 235 20.87 22.67 3.35
N ASP A 236 21.48 21.55 3.73
CA ASP A 236 21.95 21.20 5.07
C ASP A 236 23.46 21.52 5.13
N ARG A 237 23.80 22.69 5.66
CA ARG A 237 25.16 23.28 5.55
C ARG A 237 26.13 22.63 6.53
N ASP A 238 25.68 22.32 7.73
CA ASP A 238 26.49 21.77 8.81
C ASP A 238 26.36 20.24 8.93
N GLY A 239 25.38 19.65 8.24
CA GLY A 239 25.23 18.20 8.09
C GLY A 239 24.48 17.54 9.24
N ASP A 240 23.73 18.31 10.02
CA ASP A 240 23.01 17.84 11.21
C ASP A 240 21.63 17.22 10.87
N GLY A 241 21.23 17.29 9.59
CA GLY A 241 19.95 16.81 9.11
C GLY A 241 18.85 17.88 9.09
N VAL A 242 19.18 19.16 9.32
CA VAL A 242 18.26 20.29 9.26
C VAL A 242 18.55 21.16 8.04
N ALA A 243 17.72 21.07 7.01
CA ALA A 243 17.86 21.92 5.83
C ALA A 243 17.36 23.35 6.10
N CYS A 244 18.16 24.34 5.69
CA CYS A 244 17.83 25.76 5.77
C CYS A 244 17.38 26.21 7.17
N GLU A 245 18.16 25.91 8.21
CA GLU A 245 17.88 26.18 9.65
C GLU A 245 17.23 27.53 9.95
N THR A 246 17.58 28.58 9.21
CA THR A 246 16.97 29.92 9.35
C THR A 246 15.45 29.96 9.12
N LEU A 247 14.87 28.89 8.56
CA LEU A 247 13.45 28.72 8.29
C LEU A 247 12.71 27.84 9.32
N CYS A 248 13.40 27.17 10.27
CA CYS A 248 12.89 26.04 11.09
C CYS A 248 12.65 26.29 12.60
#